data_AF-A0A535LJB2-F1
#
_entry.id   AF-A0A535LJB2-F1
#
_cell.length_a   1.000
_cell.length_b   1.000
_cell.length_c   1.000
_cell.angle_alpha   90.00
_cell.angle_beta   90.00
_cell.angle_gamma   90.00
#
_symmetry.space_group_name_H-M   'P 1'
#
loop_
_entity.id
_entity.type
_entity.pdbx_description
1 polymer ?
#
loop_
_entity_poly.entity_id
_entity_poly.type
_entity_poly.pdbx_seq_one_letter_code
_entity_poly.pdbx_strand_id
1 'polypeptide(L)' 'MTLYGVVYSTVMLQQKKAYKYRFYPSEEQKRILAQTFGCCRYVYNWALRQRTDAYYQRGERLYYEGMAQHLVLLKRLV' A
#
# COMPACT_ATOMS: atom_id res chain seq x y z
N MET A 1 -5.46 50.38 3.39
CA MET A 1 -5.93 49.47 2.32
C MET A 1 -4.87 48.42 1.92
N THR A 2 -4.05 47.90 2.85
CA THR A 2 -3.02 46.89 2.51
C THR A 2 -2.89 45.75 3.54
N LEU A 3 -3.39 45.92 4.77
CA LEU A 3 -3.35 44.85 5.79
C LEU A 3 -4.41 43.76 5.59
N TYR A 4 -5.57 44.06 5.03
CA TYR A 4 -6.61 43.06 4.79
C TYR A 4 -6.19 42.02 3.72
N GLY A 5 -5.54 42.45 2.63
CA GLY A 5 -5.18 41.57 1.51
C GLY A 5 -4.14 40.49 1.84
N VAL A 6 -3.21 40.78 2.75
CA VAL A 6 -2.14 39.84 3.16
C VAL A 6 -2.66 38.81 4.18
N VAL A 7 -3.63 39.19 5.02
CA VAL A 7 -4.25 38.27 5.99
C VAL A 7 -5.18 37.28 5.29
N TYR A 8 -5.92 37.71 4.26
CA TYR A 8 -6.78 36.80 3.47
C TYR A 8 -6.00 35.75 2.68
N SER A 9 -4.78 36.03 2.21
CA SER A 9 -3.97 35.04 1.49
C SER A 9 -3.35 33.98 2.39
N THR A 10 -3.08 34.32 3.66
CA THR A 10 -2.41 33.42 4.62
C THR A 10 -3.37 32.38 5.23
N VAL A 11 -4.69 32.59 5.17
CA VAL A 11 -5.71 31.68 5.75
C VAL A 11 -6.54 30.96 4.67
N MET A 12 -5.97 30.72 3.49
CA MET A 12 -6.52 29.74 2.54
C MET A 12 -6.12 28.34 2.99
N LEU A 13 -6.80 27.83 4.01
CA LEU A 13 -6.76 26.43 4.44
C LEU A 13 -6.86 25.52 3.21
N GLN A 14 -5.76 24.82 2.90
CA GLN A 14 -5.72 23.86 1.79
C GLN A 14 -6.71 22.72 2.08
N GLN A 15 -7.89 22.82 1.47
CA GLN A 15 -8.96 21.85 1.65
C GLN A 15 -8.60 20.56 0.90
N LYS A 16 -8.37 19.47 1.65
CA LYS A 16 -8.11 18.16 1.05
C LYS A 16 -9.38 17.67 0.36
N LYS A 17 -9.35 17.56 -0.97
CA LYS A 17 -10.46 17.02 -1.76
C LYS A 17 -10.30 15.52 -1.91
N ALA A 18 -11.39 14.78 -1.72
CA ALA A 18 -11.47 13.36 -2.03
C ALA A 18 -12.56 13.14 -3.08
N TYR A 19 -12.27 12.28 -4.05
CA TYR A 19 -13.17 12.01 -5.17
C TYR A 19 -13.52 10.53 -5.22
N LYS A 20 -14.81 10.25 -5.44
CA LYS A 20 -15.31 8.88 -5.62
C LYS A 20 -15.69 8.70 -7.08
N TYR A 21 -14.96 7.83 -7.77
CA TYR A 21 -15.23 7.49 -9.16
C TYR A 21 -15.75 6.07 -9.28
N ARG A 22 -16.64 5.84 -10.25
CA ARG A 22 -16.99 4.50 -10.71
C ARG A 22 -16.07 4.13 -11.87
N PHE A 23 -15.51 2.93 -11.80
CA PHE A 23 -14.60 2.41 -12.81
C PHE A 23 -15.27 1.24 -13.53
N TYR A 24 -15.26 1.28 -14.87
CA TYR A 24 -15.88 0.27 -15.74
C TYR A 24 -14.81 -0.34 -16.65
N PRO A 25 -14.05 -1.33 -16.17
CA PRO A 25 -12.97 -1.94 -16.94
C PRO A 25 -13.50 -2.78 -18.11
N SER A 26 -12.75 -2.81 -19.21
CA SER A 26 -12.91 -3.83 -20.25
C SER A 26 -12.57 -5.23 -19.72
N GLU A 27 -12.97 -6.28 -20.43
CA GLU A 27 -12.67 -7.66 -20.01
C GLU A 27 -11.16 -7.91 -19.85
N GLU A 28 -10.34 -7.36 -20.74
CA GLU A 28 -8.88 -7.48 -20.64
C GLU A 28 -8.34 -6.74 -19.40
N GLN A 29 -8.86 -5.55 -19.10
CA GLN A 29 -8.48 -4.82 -17.89
C GLN A 29 -8.89 -5.58 -16.63
N LYS A 30 -10.08 -6.20 -16.60
CA LYS A 30 -10.52 -7.04 -15.47
C LYS A 30 -9.55 -8.18 -15.24
N ARG A 31 -9.11 -8.86 -16.31
CA ARG A 31 -8.15 -9.97 -16.23
C ARG A 31 -6.82 -9.51 -15.65
N ILE A 32 -6.25 -8.42 -16.15
CA ILE A 32 -4.99 -7.85 -15.65
C ILE A 32 -5.13 -7.44 -14.17
N LEU A 33 -6.23 -6.79 -13.80
CA LEU A 33 -6.48 -6.39 -12.41
C LEU A 33 -6.62 -7.60 -11.49
N ALA A 34 -7.36 -8.62 -11.91
CA ALA A 34 -7.52 -9.85 -11.13
C ALA A 34 -6.17 -10.54 -10.90
N GLN A 35 -5.34 -10.64 -11.94
CA GLN A 35 -3.98 -11.18 -11.82
C GLN A 35 -3.13 -10.33 -10.88
N THR A 36 -3.12 -9.01 -11.07
CA THR A 36 -2.33 -8.06 -10.27
C THR A 36 -2.71 -8.13 -8.79
N PHE A 37 -4.00 -7.98 -8.48
CA PHE A 37 -4.49 -8.05 -7.10
C PHE A 37 -4.33 -9.44 -6.49
N GLY A 38 -4.46 -10.50 -7.30
CA GLY A 38 -4.18 -11.87 -6.89
C GLY A 38 -2.73 -12.06 -6.44
N CYS A 39 -1.77 -11.66 -7.27
CA CYS A 39 -0.35 -11.72 -6.97
C CYS A 39 -0.01 -10.88 -5.72
N CYS A 40 -0.50 -9.63 -5.64
CA CYS A 40 -0.29 -8.78 -4.47
C CYS A 40 -0.86 -9.40 -3.19
N ARG A 41 -2.09 -9.94 -3.24
CA ARG A 41 -2.74 -10.58 -2.09
C ARG A 41 -1.96 -11.81 -1.61
N TYR A 42 -1.46 -12.62 -2.54
CA TYR A 42 -0.63 -13.77 -2.21
C TYR A 42 0.63 -13.36 -1.45
N VAL A 43 1.42 -12.42 -2.00
CA VAL A 43 2.67 -11.97 -1.37
C VAL A 43 2.41 -11.32 -0.02
N TYR A 44 1.36 -10.50 0.09
CA TYR A 44 0.97 -9.89 1.36
C TYR A 44 0.62 -10.93 2.42
N ASN A 45 -0.24 -11.90 2.09
CA ASN A 45 -0.65 -12.94 3.03
C ASN A 45 0.53 -13.83 3.45
N TRP A 46 1.41 -14.17 2.51
CA TRP A 46 2.63 -14.89 2.82
C TRP A 46 3.51 -14.08 3.79
N ALA A 47 3.74 -12.79 3.53
CA ALA A 47 4.57 -11.93 4.38
C ALA A 47 3.96 -11.74 5.77
N LEU A 48 2.63 -11.58 5.84
CA LEU A 48 1.90 -11.52 7.10
C LEU A 48 2.12 -12.79 7.91
N ARG A 49 1.98 -13.97 7.28
CA ARG A 49 2.24 -15.26 7.94
C ARG A 49 3.67 -15.36 8.47
N GLN A 50 4.68 -14.98 7.68
CA GLN A 50 6.08 -15.00 8.13
C GLN A 50 6.30 -14.17 9.40
N ARG A 51 5.70 -12.97 9.46
CA ARG A 51 5.80 -12.08 10.62
C ARG A 51 5.06 -12.63 11.84
N THR A 52 3.86 -13.18 11.62
CA THR A 52 3.08 -13.86 12.65
C THR A 52 3.86 -15.03 13.24
N ASP A 53 4.39 -15.92 12.40
CA ASP A 53 5.15 -17.09 12.83
C ASP A 53 6.44 -16.69 13.57
N ALA A 54 7.16 -15.68 13.08
CA ALA A 54 8.34 -15.14 13.77
C ALA A 54 8.02 -14.65 15.19
N TYR A 55 6.92 -13.92 15.34
CA TYR A 55 6.53 -13.39 16.63
C TYR A 55 6.06 -14.48 17.59
N TYR A 56 5.14 -15.35 17.15
CA TYR A 56 4.54 -16.34 18.04
C TYR A 56 5.42 -17.55 18.31
N GLN A 57 6.28 -17.95 17.37
CA GLN A 57 7.11 -19.15 17.51
C GLN A 57 8.53 -18.83 18.00
N ARG A 58 9.09 -17.67 17.60
CA ARG A 58 10.49 -17.30 17.93
C ARG A 58 10.59 -16.09 18.86
N GLY A 59 9.49 -15.39 19.14
CA GLY A 59 9.52 -14.14 19.91
C GLY A 59 10.19 -12.98 19.17
N GLU A 60 10.37 -13.09 17.85
CA GLU A 60 11.12 -12.15 17.04
C GLU A 60 10.20 -11.16 16.32
N ARG A 61 10.67 -9.92 16.14
CA ARG A 61 10.04 -8.96 15.23
C ARG A 61 10.81 -8.89 13.92
N LEU A 62 10.19 -9.34 12.85
CA LEU A 62 10.75 -9.19 11.50
C LEU A 62 10.52 -7.76 10.98
N TYR A 63 11.62 -7.03 10.83
CA TYR A 63 11.68 -5.72 10.18
C TYR A 63 11.88 -5.85 8.68
N TYR A 64 11.89 -4.71 7.97
CA TYR A 64 11.99 -4.67 6.51
C TYR A 64 13.17 -5.47 5.95
N GLU A 65 14.36 -5.34 6.55
CA GLU A 65 15.58 -6.01 6.07
C GLU A 65 15.46 -7.54 6.10
N GLY A 66 14.97 -8.11 7.21
CA GLY A 66 14.74 -9.56 7.31
C GLY A 66 13.66 -10.04 6.33
N MET A 67 12.60 -9.25 6.14
CA MET A 67 11.57 -9.58 5.16
C MET A 67 12.07 -9.51 3.70
N ALA A 68 12.98 -8.58 3.38
CA ALA A 68 13.56 -8.48 2.06
C ALA A 68 14.37 -9.73 1.69
N GLN A 69 15.13 -10.29 2.65
CA GLN A 69 15.83 -11.56 2.46
C GLN A 69 14.87 -12.72 2.19
N HIS A 70 13.78 -12.81 2.95
CA HIS A 70 12.77 -13.85 2.75
C HIS A 70 12.08 -13.72 1.38
N LEU A 71 11.88 -12.50 0.88
CA LEU A 71 11.25 -12.27 -0.43
C LEU A 71 12.11 -12.82 -1.58
N VAL A 72 13.44 -12.71 -1.47
CA VAL A 72 14.38 -13.29 -2.44
C VAL A 72 14.22 -14.82 -2.49
N LEU A 73 14.01 -15.45 -1.33
CA LEU A 73 13.77 -16.89 -1.25
C LEU A 73 12.42 -17.27 -1.86
N LEU A 74 11.36 -16.51 -1.58
CA LEU A 74 10.03 -16.75 -2.16
C LEU A 74 10.07 -16.72 -3.69
N LYS A 75 10.79 -15.77 -4.29
CA LYS A 75 10.93 -15.64 -5.75
C LYS A 75 11.57 -16.88 -6.41
N ARG A 76 12.30 -17.70 -5.66
CA ARG A 76 12.90 -18.95 -6.18
C ARG A 76 11.94 -20.14 -6.13
N LEU A 77 10.86 -20.05 -5.36
CA LEU A 77 9.89 -21.12 -5.13
C LEU A 77 8.65 -21.02 -6.04
N VAL A 78 8.50 -19.88 -6.74
CA VAL A 78 7.41 -19.57 -7.66
C VAL A 78 8.00 -19.37 -9.05
#